data_AF-A0A7K2NXL4-F1
#
_entry.id   AF-A0A7K2NXL4-F1
#
_cell.length_a   1.000
_cell.length_b   1.000
_cell.length_c   1.000
_cell.angle_alpha   90.00
_cell.angle_beta   90.00
_cell.angle_gamma   90.00
#
_symmetry.space_group_name_H-M   'P 1'
#
loop_
_entity.id
_entity.type
_entity.pdbx_description
1 polymer ?
#
loop_
_entity_poly.entity_id
_entity_poly.type
_entity_poly.pdbx_seq_one_letter_code
_entity_poly.pdbx_strand_id
1 'polypeptide(L)' 'MNVAYWIVAGLLAAFYLYGGAVKAVRSRDALRPMMAWVDGTPMPAVRAIGVVEVLGAAGLVLPPLTGVAP' A
#
# COMPACT_ATOMS: atom_id res chain seq x y z
N MET A 1 -3.48 -19.06 15.74
CA MET A 1 -2.75 -17.83 15.35
C MET A 1 -2.75 -17.58 13.84
N ASN A 2 -2.66 -18.59 12.97
CA ASN A 2 -2.75 -18.39 11.50
C ASN A 2 -4.03 -17.68 11.03
N VAL A 3 -5.20 -18.05 11.54
CA VAL A 3 -6.46 -17.43 11.10
C VAL A 3 -6.50 -15.94 11.45
N ALA A 4 -6.12 -15.58 12.68
CA ALA A 4 -6.05 -14.18 13.11
C ALA A 4 -5.05 -13.37 12.26
N TYR A 5 -3.88 -13.95 11.96
CA TYR A 5 -2.92 -13.34 11.05
C TYR A 5 -3.52 -13.10 9.68
N TRP A 6 -4.10 -14.11 9.03
CA TRP A 6 -4.63 -13.97 7.67
C TRP A 6 -5.79 -12.98 7.57
N ILE A 7 -6.59 -12.84 8.62
CA ILE A 7 -7.62 -11.80 8.68
C ILE A 7 -6.96 -10.42 8.68
N VAL A 8 -6.02 -10.18 9.60
CA VAL A 8 -5.38 -8.86 9.73
C VAL A 8 -4.49 -8.55 8.52
N ALA A 9 -3.60 -9.46 8.16
CA ALA A 9 -2.69 -9.34 7.03
C ALA A 9 -3.45 -9.20 5.71
N GLY A 10 -4.52 -9.97 5.49
CA GLY A 10 -5.33 -9.86 4.29
C GLY A 10 -6.02 -8.50 4.17
N LEU A 11 -6.62 -8.00 5.25
CA LEU A 11 -7.26 -6.67 5.27
C LEU A 11 -6.24 -5.54 5.06
N LEU A 12 -5.10 -5.61 5.76
CA LEU A 12 -4.03 -4.61 5.61
C LEU A 12 -3.41 -4.65 4.21
N ALA A 13 -3.14 -5.84 3.67
CA ALA A 13 -2.60 -5.99 2.32
C ALA A 13 -3.56 -5.42 1.28
N ALA A 14 -4.87 -5.67 1.41
CA ALA A 14 -5.87 -5.09 0.51
C ALA A 14 -5.89 -3.56 0.60
N PHE A 15 -5.85 -3.00 1.82
CA PHE A 15 -5.83 -1.56 2.03
C PHE A 15 -4.56 -0.90 1.45
N TYR A 16 -3.39 -1.48 1.73
CA TYR A 16 -2.10 -0.99 1.24
C TYR A 16 -1.96 -1.12 -0.27
N LEU A 17 -2.44 -2.23 -0.84
CA LEU A 17 -2.43 -2.42 -2.28
C LEU A 17 -3.31 -1.39 -2.99
N TYR A 18 -4.53 -1.16 -2.48
CA TYR A 18 -5.42 -0.14 -3.04
C TYR A 18 -4.83 1.26 -2.89
N GLY A 19 -4.44 1.65 -1.68
CA GLY A 19 -3.89 2.98 -1.40
C GLY A 19 -2.60 3.25 -2.18
N GLY A 20 -1.72 2.25 -2.24
CA GLY A 20 -0.44 2.33 -2.92
C GLY A 20 -0.59 2.41 -4.43
N ALA A 21 -1.44 1.56 -5.02
CA ALA A 21 -1.76 1.62 -6.44
C ALA A 21 -2.34 2.99 -6.82
N VAL A 22 -3.31 3.50 -6.04
CA VAL A 22 -3.91 4.82 -6.28
C VAL A 22 -2.86 5.93 -6.28
N LYS A 23 -1.95 5.96 -5.30
CA LYS A 23 -0.86 6.95 -5.24
C LYS A 23 0.17 6.80 -6.36
N ALA A 24 0.46 5.58 -6.79
CA ALA A 24 1.44 5.31 -7.84
C ALA A 24 0.94 5.72 -9.23
N VAL A 25 -0.35 5.53 -9.53
CA VAL A 25 -0.89 5.68 -10.88
C VAL A 25 -1.69 6.96 -11.12
N ARG A 26 -2.37 7.51 -10.10
CA ARG A 26 -3.26 8.66 -10.31
C ARG A 26 -2.50 9.98 -10.42
N SER A 27 -3.10 10.94 -11.12
CA SER A 27 -2.60 12.30 -11.20
C SER A 27 -2.82 13.05 -9.89
N ARG A 28 -2.07 14.15 -9.70
CA ARG A 28 -2.21 15.01 -8.52
C ARG A 28 -3.64 15.51 -8.33
N ASP A 29 -4.28 15.97 -9.41
CA ASP A 29 -5.65 16.48 -9.36
C ASP A 29 -6.68 15.40 -8.98
N ALA A 30 -6.44 14.14 -9.36
CA ALA A 30 -7.30 13.03 -8.96
C ALA A 30 -7.08 12.58 -7.51
N LEU A 31 -5.92 12.88 -6.91
CA LEU A 31 -5.60 12.59 -5.51
C LEU A 31 -6.03 13.72 -4.58
N ARG A 32 -5.98 14.98 -5.02
CA ARG A 32 -6.27 16.17 -4.22
C ARG A 32 -7.59 16.11 -3.44
N PRO A 33 -8.74 15.63 -3.99
CA PRO A 33 -10.01 15.57 -3.26
C PRO A 33 -9.99 14.67 -2.02
N MET A 34 -9.13 13.65 -2.00
CA MET A 34 -8.99 12.70 -0.90
C MET A 34 -7.70 12.88 -0.10
N MET A 35 -6.73 13.63 -0.62
CA MET A 35 -5.38 13.79 -0.07
C MET A 35 -4.87 15.23 -0.29
N ALA A 36 -5.42 16.21 0.42
CA ALA A 36 -5.05 17.63 0.25
C ALA A 36 -3.53 17.90 0.44
N TRP A 37 -2.83 17.06 1.19
CA TRP A 37 -1.38 17.15 1.41
C TRP A 37 -0.53 16.96 0.14
N VAL A 38 -1.09 16.40 -0.94
CA VAL A 38 -0.37 16.23 -2.21
C VAL A 38 0.03 17.55 -2.86
N ASP A 39 -0.60 18.67 -2.50
CA ASP A 39 -0.25 20.01 -3.01
C ASP A 39 1.09 20.51 -2.46
N GLY A 40 1.37 20.22 -1.19
CA GLY A 40 2.63 20.56 -0.53
C GLY A 40 3.76 19.56 -0.76
N THR A 41 3.47 18.42 -1.39
CA THR A 41 4.44 17.33 -1.54
C THR A 41 4.79 17.08 -3.01
N PRO A 42 6.08 16.96 -3.37
CA PRO A 42 6.47 16.59 -4.73
C PRO A 42 5.88 15.23 -5.15
N MET A 43 5.29 15.16 -6.35
CA MET A 43 4.68 13.92 -6.87
C MET A 43 5.63 12.70 -6.89
N PRO A 44 6.95 12.83 -7.14
CA PRO A 44 7.87 11.70 -7.00
C PRO A 44 7.87 11.08 -5.59
N ALA A 45 7.76 11.90 -4.53
CA ALA A 45 7.66 11.41 -3.16
C ALA A 45 6.31 10.72 -2.90
N VAL A 46 5.20 11.26 -3.42
CA VAL A 46 3.88 10.61 -3.35
C VAL A 46 3.90 9.23 -4.01
N ARG A 47 4.55 9.12 -5.18
CA ARG A 47 4.73 7.85 -5.89
C ARG A 47 5.62 6.88 -5.13
N ALA A 48 6.70 7.36 -4.52
CA ALA A 48 7.57 6.53 -3.68
C ALA A 48 6.79 5.93 -2.50
N ILE A 49 5.94 6.72 -1.83
CA ILE A 49 5.03 6.23 -0.78
C ILE A 49 4.13 5.14 -1.36
N GLY A 50 3.51 5.37 -2.51
CA GLY A 50 2.64 4.38 -3.15
C GLY A 50 3.34 3.06 -3.45
N VAL A 51 4.58 3.11 -3.95
CA VAL A 51 5.39 1.91 -4.20
C VAL A 51 5.72 1.18 -2.90
N VAL A 52 6.11 1.90 -1.84
CA VAL A 52 6.40 1.30 -0.53
C VAL A 52 5.15 0.63 0.07
N GLU A 53 3.97 1.22 -0.09
CA GLU A 53 2.71 0.60 0.36
C GLU A 53 2.45 -0.73 -0.38
N VAL A 54 2.63 -0.75 -1.71
CA VAL A 54 2.49 -1.99 -2.51
C VAL A 54 3.50 -3.05 -2.07
N LEU A 55 4.76 -2.67 -1.84
CA LEU A 55 5.78 -3.56 -1.32
C LEU A 55 5.43 -4.06 0.09
N GLY A 56 4.82 -3.21 0.93
CA GLY A 56 4.31 -3.59 2.24
C GLY A 56 3.20 -4.64 2.14
N ALA A 57 2.25 -4.47 1.21
CA ALA A 57 1.22 -5.46 0.94
C ALA A 57 1.83 -6.80 0.48
N ALA A 58 2.83 -6.76 -0.40
CA ALA A 58 3.57 -7.95 -0.81
C ALA A 58 4.32 -8.59 0.37
N GLY A 59 4.94 -7.78 1.24
CA GLY A 59 5.65 -8.26 2.44
C GLY A 59 4.73 -8.90 3.50
N LEU A 60 3.45 -8.55 3.54
CA LEU A 60 2.45 -9.19 4.40
C LEU A 60 1.95 -10.53 3.86
N VAL A 61 2.17 -10.83 2.57
CA VAL A 61 1.55 -11.98 1.92
C VAL A 61 2.60 -12.98 1.42
N LEU A 62 3.67 -12.52 0.78
CA LEU A 62 4.65 -13.39 0.14
C LEU A 62 5.44 -14.24 1.14
N PRO A 63 5.99 -13.74 2.26
CA PRO A 63 6.77 -14.57 3.17
C PRO A 63 6.02 -15.80 3.71
N PRO A 64 4.79 -15.69 4.26
CA PRO A 64 4.06 -16.86 4.74
C PRO A 64 3.56 -17.77 3.60
N LEU A 65 3.27 -17.23 2.41
CA LEU A 65 2.89 -18.06 1.25
C LEU A 65 4.06 -18.86 0.67
N THR A 66 5.28 -18.30 0.72
CA THR A 66 6.49 -18.92 0.17
C THR A 66 7.28 -19.72 1.20
N GLY A 67 6.89 -19.67 2.48
CA GLY A 67 7.59 -20.34 3.58
C GLY A 67 8.91 -19.69 3.96
N VAL A 68 9.17 -18.46 3.53
CA VAL A 68 10.39 -17.69 3.87
C VAL A 68 10.35 -17.23 5.33
N ALA A 69 9.18 -16.80 5.80
CA ALA A 69 8.94 -16.39 7.18
C ALA A 69 7.49 -16.73 7.58
N PRO A 70 7.22 -16.99 8.87
CA PRO A 70 5.87 -17.25 9.37
C PRO A 70 4.94 -16.04 9.31
#